data_AF-A0A7Y5FK72-F1
#
_entry.id   AF-A0A7Y5FK72-F1
#
_cell.length_a   1.000
_cell.length_b   1.000
_cell.length_c   1.000
_cell.angle_alpha   90.00
_cell.angle_beta   90.00
_cell.angle_gamma   90.00
#
_symmetry.space_group_name_H-M   'P 1'
#
loop_
_entity.id
_entity.type
_entity.pdbx_description
1 polymer ?
#
loop_
_entity_poly.entity_id
_entity_poly.type
_entity_poly.pdbx_seq_one_letter_code
_entity_poly.pdbx_strand_id
1 'polypeptide(L)'
;MQAPTLQNHLRVPGIQLTHRRVMTVLRTAVALAKRPDGFTAAELYAQVRQRLQGQEYTKSQLTYDLRKLKAKTIITKITGRQRYRFTTDGLQSAVGLIVFRDEILEPVLASAHINKKPGPKPKLNYRDQLYRNIQINLEALCVDYGLKQAA
;
A
#
# COMPACT_ATOMS: atom_id res chain seq x y z
N MET A 1 -3.15 9.42 15.27
CA MET A 1 -3.27 8.03 15.79
C MET A 1 -4.56 7.42 15.24
N GLN A 2 -4.49 6.41 14.36
CA GLN A 2 -5.70 5.75 13.84
C GLN A 2 -6.29 4.80 14.89
N ALA A 3 -7.57 4.95 15.20
CA ALA A 3 -8.29 4.08 16.11
C ALA A 3 -8.42 2.64 15.54
N PRO A 4 -8.35 1.59 16.38
CA PRO A 4 -8.40 0.21 15.94
C PRO A 4 -9.80 -0.17 15.43
N THR A 5 -9.87 -0.63 14.18
CA THR A 5 -11.06 -1.27 13.60
C THR A 5 -11.28 -2.62 14.28
N LEU A 6 -12.42 -2.78 14.97
CA LEU A 6 -12.81 -4.00 15.69
C LEU A 6 -13.73 -4.86 14.80
N GLN A 7 -13.33 -6.11 14.53
CA GLN A 7 -14.24 -7.13 13.99
C GLN A 7 -14.03 -8.41 14.81
N ASN A 8 -15.09 -8.84 15.52
CA ASN A 8 -15.11 -10.00 16.44
C ASN A 8 -14.08 -9.95 17.59
N HIS A 9 -13.99 -8.83 18.32
CA HIS A 9 -13.15 -8.67 19.53
C HIS A 9 -11.62 -8.87 19.36
N LEU A 10 -11.12 -9.03 18.13
CA LEU A 10 -9.68 -9.17 17.86
C LEU A 10 -9.11 -7.90 17.23
N ARG A 11 -8.11 -7.28 17.87
CA ARG A 11 -7.38 -6.12 17.33
C ARG A 11 -6.72 -6.49 16.01
N VAL A 12 -7.08 -5.81 14.93
CA VAL A 12 -6.42 -5.96 13.64
C VAL A 12 -5.35 -4.88 13.47
N PRO A 13 -4.06 -5.26 13.39
CA PRO A 13 -2.97 -4.29 13.26
C PRO A 13 -3.11 -3.45 11.99
N GLY A 14 -2.52 -2.25 11.98
CA GLY A 14 -2.48 -1.39 10.81
C GLY A 14 -1.83 -2.06 9.59
N ILE A 15 -2.10 -1.55 8.40
CA ILE A 15 -1.42 -1.97 7.17
C ILE A 15 -0.01 -1.38 7.22
N GLN A 16 0.99 -2.26 7.21
CA GLN A 16 2.39 -1.85 7.24
C GLN A 16 2.87 -1.57 5.82
N LEU A 17 3.03 -0.28 5.50
CA LEU A 17 3.40 0.19 4.16
C LEU A 17 4.85 -0.13 3.80
N THR A 18 5.71 -0.32 4.80
CA THR A 18 7.11 -0.71 4.64
C THR A 18 7.29 -2.20 4.32
N HIS A 19 6.28 -3.03 4.59
CA HIS A 19 6.41 -4.48 4.42
C HIS A 19 6.14 -4.90 2.97
N ARG A 20 7.18 -5.37 2.26
CA ARG A 20 7.11 -5.81 0.85
C ARG A 20 5.92 -6.75 0.58
N ARG A 21 5.72 -7.79 1.40
CA ARG A 21 4.57 -8.72 1.28
C ARG A 21 3.22 -8.01 1.23
N VAL A 22 2.95 -7.11 2.19
CA VAL A 22 1.64 -6.45 2.31
C VAL A 22 1.37 -5.56 1.11
N MET A 23 2.37 -4.78 0.67
CA MET A 23 2.24 -3.94 -0.52
C MET A 23 2.07 -4.78 -1.80
N THR A 24 2.76 -5.93 -1.92
CA THR A 24 2.57 -6.85 -3.05
C THR A 24 1.17 -7.44 -3.07
N VAL A 25 0.60 -7.83 -1.92
CA VAL A 25 -0.78 -8.32 -1.82
C VAL A 25 -1.75 -7.22 -2.23
N LEU A 26 -1.57 -5.99 -1.72
CA LEU A 26 -2.45 -4.87 -2.02
C LEU A 26 -2.42 -4.50 -3.51
N ARG A 27 -1.24 -4.37 -4.12
CA ARG A 27 -1.07 -4.13 -5.56
C ARG A 27 -1.70 -5.22 -6.40
N THR A 28 -1.49 -6.48 -6.02
CA THR A 28 -2.06 -7.63 -6.74
C THR A 28 -3.58 -7.63 -6.65
N ALA A 29 -4.13 -7.37 -5.48
CA ALA A 29 -5.57 -7.26 -5.29
C ALA A 29 -6.15 -6.11 -6.13
N VAL A 30 -5.53 -4.93 -6.13
CA VAL A 30 -5.96 -3.79 -6.97
C VAL A 30 -5.91 -4.14 -8.45
N ALA A 31 -4.86 -4.83 -8.92
CA ALA A 31 -4.80 -5.30 -10.31
C ALA A 31 -5.95 -6.27 -10.66
N LEU A 32 -6.31 -7.15 -9.72
CA LEU A 32 -7.44 -8.07 -9.85
C LEU A 32 -8.81 -7.39 -9.73
N ALA A 33 -8.89 -6.19 -9.15
CA ALA A 33 -10.14 -5.45 -8.97
C ALA A 33 -10.79 -5.03 -10.29
N LYS A 34 -10.04 -5.02 -11.41
CA LYS A 34 -10.58 -4.79 -12.77
C LYS A 34 -11.60 -5.85 -13.21
N ARG A 35 -11.65 -7.00 -12.53
CA ARG A 35 -12.59 -8.08 -12.83
C ARG A 35 -13.96 -7.77 -12.21
N PRO A 36 -15.03 -7.64 -13.02
CA PRO A 36 -16.35 -7.27 -12.51
C PRO A 36 -16.83 -8.27 -11.45
N ASP A 37 -16.58 -9.56 -11.64
CA ASP A 37 -17.02 -10.63 -10.72
C ASP A 37 -16.14 -10.76 -9.45
N GLY A 38 -15.19 -9.85 -9.24
CA GLY A 38 -14.19 -9.95 -8.18
C GLY A 38 -13.10 -10.98 -8.50
N PHE A 39 -12.41 -11.47 -7.48
CA PHE A 39 -11.28 -12.42 -7.60
C PHE A 39 -11.33 -13.52 -6.53
N THR A 40 -10.75 -14.67 -6.82
CA THR A 40 -10.65 -15.77 -5.86
C THR A 40 -9.38 -15.66 -5.00
N ALA A 41 -9.37 -16.35 -3.86
CA ALA A 41 -8.15 -16.50 -3.06
C ALA A 41 -7.02 -17.17 -3.85
N ALA A 42 -7.35 -18.16 -4.69
CA ALA A 42 -6.37 -18.86 -5.52
C ALA A 42 -5.72 -17.94 -6.57
N GLU A 43 -6.50 -17.08 -7.21
CA GLU A 43 -5.99 -16.09 -8.18
C GLU A 43 -5.06 -15.07 -7.51
N LEU A 44 -5.45 -14.56 -6.34
CA LEU A 44 -4.61 -13.67 -5.55
C LEU A 44 -3.32 -14.36 -5.12
N TYR A 45 -3.40 -15.58 -4.60
CA TYR A 45 -2.24 -16.36 -4.16
C TYR A 45 -1.23 -16.60 -5.28
N ALA A 46 -1.69 -17.07 -6.44
CA ALA A 46 -0.84 -17.38 -7.58
C ALA A 46 -0.05 -16.13 -8.02
N GLN A 47 -0.72 -14.99 -8.15
CA GLN A 47 -0.09 -13.75 -8.58
C GLN A 47 0.84 -13.14 -7.52
N VAL A 48 0.49 -13.21 -6.24
CA VAL A 48 1.37 -12.73 -5.16
C VAL A 48 2.63 -13.57 -5.09
N ARG A 49 2.50 -14.90 -5.17
CA ARG A 49 3.65 -15.82 -5.15
C ARG A 49 4.60 -15.54 -6.33
N GLN A 50 4.05 -15.32 -7.52
CA GLN A 50 4.84 -14.95 -8.70
C GLN A 50 5.61 -13.63 -8.50
N ARG A 51 4.99 -12.61 -7.89
CA ARG A 51 5.62 -11.30 -7.66
C ARG A 51 6.65 -11.28 -6.52
N LEU A 52 6.58 -12.23 -5.59
CA LEU A 52 7.50 -12.31 -4.46
C LEU A 52 8.80 -13.08 -4.75
N GLN A 53 8.96 -13.64 -5.96
CA GLN A 53 10.23 -14.14 -6.54
C GLN A 53 11.20 -14.81 -5.55
N GLY A 54 10.73 -15.80 -4.78
CA GLY A 54 11.60 -16.59 -3.88
C GLY A 54 11.35 -16.39 -2.37
N GLN A 55 10.53 -15.43 -1.95
CA GLN A 55 10.02 -15.44 -0.57
C GLN A 55 8.92 -16.48 -0.40
N GLU A 56 8.96 -17.23 0.71
CA GLU A 56 7.90 -18.16 1.08
C GLU A 56 6.59 -17.39 1.37
N TYR A 57 5.70 -17.40 0.39
CA TYR A 57 4.32 -16.96 0.57
C TYR A 57 3.41 -18.17 0.72
N THR A 58 2.81 -18.33 1.90
CA THR A 58 2.01 -19.52 2.24
C THR A 58 0.51 -19.25 2.16
N LYS A 59 -0.29 -20.32 2.01
CA LYS A 59 -1.76 -20.22 2.06
C LYS A 59 -2.26 -19.65 3.40
N SER A 60 -1.55 -19.92 4.50
CA SER A 60 -1.88 -19.35 5.82
C SER A 60 -1.67 -17.84 5.85
N GLN A 61 -0.58 -17.34 5.24
CA GLN A 61 -0.34 -15.90 5.09
C GLN A 61 -1.41 -15.24 4.22
N LEU A 62 -1.80 -15.87 3.10
CA LEU A 62 -2.93 -15.39 2.28
C LEU A 62 -4.23 -15.27 3.08
N THR A 63 -4.59 -16.32 3.83
CA THR A 63 -5.79 -16.30 4.67
C THR A 63 -5.73 -15.17 5.68
N TYR A 64 -4.56 -14.96 6.30
CA TYR A 64 -4.34 -13.86 7.22
C TYR A 64 -4.48 -12.49 6.55
N ASP A 65 -3.85 -12.29 5.39
CA ASP A 65 -3.90 -11.04 4.64
C ASP A 65 -5.35 -10.74 4.17
N LEU A 66 -6.08 -11.73 3.63
CA LEU A 66 -7.49 -11.57 3.26
C LEU A 66 -8.38 -11.24 4.46
N ARG A 67 -8.15 -11.89 5.61
CA ARG A 67 -8.87 -11.57 6.85
C ARG A 67 -8.59 -10.14 7.29
N LYS A 68 -7.33 -9.70 7.20
CA LYS A 68 -6.92 -8.34 7.55
C LYS A 68 -7.54 -7.30 6.63
N LEU A 69 -7.52 -7.51 5.31
CA LEU A 69 -8.16 -6.62 4.33
C LEU A 69 -9.68 -6.54 4.53
N LYS A 70 -10.34 -7.65 4.87
CA LYS A 70 -11.77 -7.67 5.21
C LYS A 70 -12.06 -6.88 6.48
N ALA A 71 -11.28 -7.09 7.54
CA ALA A 71 -11.47 -6.41 8.81
C ALA A 71 -11.21 -4.91 8.75
N LYS A 72 -10.48 -4.45 7.73
CA LYS A 72 -10.27 -3.04 7.41
C LYS A 72 -11.24 -2.50 6.36
N THR A 73 -12.30 -3.26 6.06
CA THR A 73 -13.33 -2.92 5.06
C THR A 73 -12.76 -2.59 3.67
N ILE A 74 -11.55 -3.06 3.35
CA ILE A 74 -10.91 -2.84 2.04
C ILE A 74 -11.53 -3.75 1.00
N ILE A 75 -11.79 -5.00 1.40
CA ILE A 75 -12.47 -5.99 0.57
C ILE A 75 -13.65 -6.61 1.31
N THR A 76 -14.60 -7.12 0.55
CA THR A 76 -15.71 -7.94 1.04
C THR A 76 -15.73 -9.28 0.32
N LYS A 77 -16.33 -10.29 0.95
CA LYS A 77 -16.60 -11.58 0.30
C LYS A 77 -17.98 -11.49 -0.37
N ILE A 78 -18.07 -11.92 -1.62
CA ILE A 78 -19.34 -11.96 -2.35
C ILE A 78 -20.20 -13.09 -1.80
N THR A 79 -21.44 -12.80 -1.41
CA THR A 79 -22.39 -13.78 -0.88
C THR A 79 -22.62 -14.91 -1.87
N GLY A 80 -22.62 -16.16 -1.39
CA GLY A 80 -22.82 -17.35 -2.22
C GLY A 80 -21.66 -17.71 -3.16
N ARG A 81 -20.55 -16.96 -3.15
CA ARG A 81 -19.37 -17.23 -4.00
C ARG A 81 -18.06 -17.20 -3.20
N GLN A 82 -17.08 -18.00 -3.61
CA GLN A 82 -15.72 -17.95 -3.04
C GLN A 82 -14.87 -16.84 -3.69
N ARG A 83 -15.46 -15.65 -3.83
CA ARG A 83 -14.87 -14.49 -4.50
C ARG A 83 -14.89 -13.27 -3.59
N TYR A 84 -13.92 -12.39 -3.81
CA TYR A 84 -13.70 -11.15 -3.08
C TYR A 84 -13.79 -9.97 -4.04
N ARG A 85 -14.29 -8.84 -3.57
CA ARG A 85 -14.29 -7.56 -4.30
C ARG A 85 -13.88 -6.45 -3.35
N PHE A 86 -13.28 -5.38 -3.88
CA PHE A 86 -13.08 -4.17 -3.09
C PHE A 86 -14.41 -3.51 -2.75
N THR A 87 -14.48 -2.86 -1.59
CA THR A 87 -15.46 -1.80 -1.36
C THR A 87 -15.02 -0.55 -2.15
N THR A 88 -15.94 0.39 -2.40
CA THR A 88 -15.62 1.65 -3.08
C THR A 88 -14.49 2.40 -2.36
N ASP A 89 -14.67 2.62 -1.05
CA ASP A 89 -13.69 3.32 -0.20
C ASP A 89 -12.40 2.51 -0.03
N GLY A 90 -12.52 1.18 0.02
CA GLY A 90 -11.41 0.25 0.12
C GLY A 90 -10.48 0.31 -1.09
N LEU A 91 -11.05 0.42 -2.30
CA LEU A 91 -10.26 0.55 -3.52
C LEU A 91 -9.52 1.89 -3.54
N GLN A 92 -10.22 2.98 -3.24
CA GLN A 92 -9.62 4.32 -3.17
C GLN A 92 -8.50 4.38 -2.13
N SER A 93 -8.76 3.82 -0.94
CA SER A 93 -7.76 3.72 0.14
C SER A 93 -6.57 2.88 -0.29
N ALA A 94 -6.79 1.71 -0.92
CA ALA A 94 -5.70 0.85 -1.36
C ALA A 94 -4.81 1.52 -2.42
N VAL A 95 -5.43 2.18 -3.41
CA VAL A 95 -4.69 2.96 -4.43
C VAL A 95 -3.94 4.12 -3.77
N GLY A 96 -4.59 4.86 -2.87
CA GLY A 96 -3.97 5.95 -2.13
C GLY A 96 -2.75 5.49 -1.32
N LEU A 97 -2.83 4.34 -0.64
CA LEU A 97 -1.71 3.75 0.10
C LEU A 97 -0.56 3.32 -0.82
N ILE A 98 -0.85 2.78 -2.00
CA ILE A 98 0.16 2.42 -3.00
C ILE A 98 0.88 3.67 -3.50
N VAL A 99 0.13 4.68 -3.93
CA VAL A 99 0.68 5.95 -4.40
C VAL A 99 1.46 6.65 -3.31
N PHE A 100 0.94 6.70 -2.08
CA PHE A 100 1.63 7.29 -0.96
C PHE A 100 2.96 6.59 -0.67
N ARG A 101 3.00 5.26 -0.72
CA ARG A 101 4.24 4.52 -0.54
C ARG A 101 5.23 4.82 -1.68
N ASP A 102 4.78 4.77 -2.93
CA ASP A 102 5.66 4.80 -4.11
C ASP A 102 6.13 6.20 -4.48
N GLU A 103 5.25 7.20 -4.40
CA GLU A 103 5.51 8.56 -4.87
C GLU A 103 5.90 9.52 -3.74
N ILE A 104 5.67 9.13 -2.48
CA ILE A 104 5.96 10.00 -1.32
C ILE A 104 6.97 9.32 -0.40
N LEU A 105 6.62 8.18 0.20
CA LEU A 105 7.44 7.58 1.25
C LEU A 105 8.81 7.12 0.74
N GLU A 106 8.85 6.35 -0.35
CA GLU A 106 10.11 5.85 -0.92
C GLU A 106 11.04 6.97 -1.38
N PRO A 107 10.58 8.02 -2.12
CA PRO A 107 11.42 9.16 -2.46
C PRO A 107 11.94 9.94 -1.26
N VAL A 108 11.13 10.17 -0.22
CA VAL A 108 11.57 10.85 1.01
C VAL A 108 12.62 10.03 1.75
N LEU A 109 12.43 8.72 1.87
CA LEU A 109 13.42 7.85 2.50
C LEU A 109 14.70 7.77 1.66
N ALA A 110 14.59 7.66 0.33
CA ALA A 110 15.74 7.67 -0.57
C ALA A 110 16.50 9.00 -0.49
N SER A 111 15.81 10.14 -0.41
CA SER A 111 16.44 11.46 -0.24
C SER A 111 17.09 11.61 1.13
N ALA A 112 16.61 10.93 2.17
CA ALA A 112 17.24 10.89 3.50
C ALA A 112 18.59 10.17 3.49
N HIS A 113 18.77 9.19 2.61
CA HIS A 113 20.00 8.39 2.51
C HIS A 113 20.98 8.86 1.43
N ILE A 114 20.58 9.77 0.54
CA ILE A 114 21.34 10.10 -0.67
C ILE A 114 21.64 11.61 -0.73
N ASN A 115 22.92 11.96 -0.52
CA ASN A 115 23.50 13.25 -0.94
C ASN A 115 23.76 13.23 -2.46
N LYS A 116 22.73 13.42 -3.30
CA LYS A 116 22.93 13.59 -4.75
C LYS A 116 22.66 15.03 -5.18
N LYS A 117 23.62 15.59 -5.95
CA LYS A 117 23.46 16.88 -6.63
C LYS A 117 22.25 16.83 -7.57
N PRO A 118 21.36 17.83 -7.55
CA PRO A 118 20.18 17.83 -8.40
C PRO A 118 20.58 17.99 -9.88
N GLY A 119 20.12 17.06 -10.71
CA GLY A 119 20.15 17.21 -12.17
C GLY A 119 19.03 18.13 -12.69
N PRO A 120 18.97 18.37 -14.00
CA PRO A 120 17.96 19.25 -14.62
C PRO A 120 16.53 18.77 -14.29
N LYS A 121 15.69 19.68 -13.78
CA LYS A 121 14.31 19.36 -13.38
C LYS A 121 13.41 19.26 -14.63
N PRO A 122 12.72 18.14 -14.87
CA PRO A 122 11.73 18.04 -15.95
C PRO A 122 10.51 18.94 -15.69
N LYS A 123 9.78 19.31 -16.76
CA LYS A 123 8.48 20.02 -16.63
C LYS A 123 7.45 19.09 -16.01
N LEU A 124 6.95 19.43 -14.82
CA LEU A 124 6.01 18.63 -14.04
C LEU A 124 4.56 19.00 -14.38
N ASN A 125 3.68 18.01 -14.55
CA ASN A 125 2.24 18.25 -14.67
C ASN A 125 1.64 18.63 -13.30
N TYR A 126 0.38 19.10 -13.26
CA TYR A 126 -0.25 19.55 -12.00
C TYR A 126 -0.27 18.48 -10.90
N ARG A 127 -0.48 17.20 -11.24
CA ARG A 127 -0.45 16.10 -10.26
C ARG A 127 0.96 15.87 -9.74
N ASP A 128 1.96 15.87 -10.62
CA ASP A 128 3.36 15.71 -10.20
C ASP A 128 3.82 16.87 -9.30
N GLN A 129 3.32 18.09 -9.55
CA GLN A 129 3.55 19.25 -8.68
C GLN A 129 2.95 19.04 -7.29
N LEU A 130 1.72 18.52 -7.19
CA LEU A 130 1.11 18.21 -5.91
C LEU A 130 1.89 17.15 -5.13
N TYR A 131 2.32 16.06 -5.78
CA TYR A 131 3.16 15.04 -5.14
C TYR A 131 4.50 15.61 -4.68
N ARG A 132 5.13 16.44 -5.52
CA ARG A 132 6.38 17.11 -5.17
C ARG A 132 6.24 18.06 -3.98
N ASN A 133 5.14 18.80 -3.90
CA ASN A 133 4.87 19.69 -2.77
C ASN A 133 4.69 18.89 -1.47
N ILE A 134 3.98 17.76 -1.51
CA ILE A 134 3.85 16.87 -0.35
C ILE A 134 5.23 16.32 0.05
N GLN A 135 6.03 15.88 -0.92
CA GLN A 135 7.38 15.35 -0.66
C GLN A 135 8.27 16.41 0.01
N ILE A 136 8.34 17.62 -0.55
CA ILE A 136 9.13 18.72 0.00
C ILE A 136 8.70 19.06 1.42
N ASN A 137 7.39 19.19 1.66
CA ASN A 137 6.88 19.53 2.98
C ASN A 137 7.14 18.42 4.00
N LEU A 138 7.05 17.14 3.60
CA LEU A 138 7.35 16.02 4.48
C LEU A 138 8.85 15.93 4.79
N GLU A 139 9.73 16.18 3.82
CA GLU A 139 11.18 16.26 4.03
C GLU A 139 11.53 17.39 5.01
N ALA A 140 10.92 18.57 4.86
CA ALA A 140 11.10 19.69 5.79
C ALA A 140 10.68 19.31 7.21
N LEU A 141 9.53 18.65 7.39
CA LEU A 141 9.11 18.14 8.70
C LEU A 141 10.09 17.10 9.27
N CYS A 142 10.61 16.19 8.44
CA CYS A 142 11.61 15.22 8.90
C CYS A 142 12.90 15.91 9.41
N VAL A 143 13.32 17.01 8.79
CA VAL A 143 14.47 17.80 9.27
C VAL A 143 14.14 18.51 10.57
N ASP A 144 12.96 19.16 10.66
CA ASP A 144 12.49 19.87 11.87
C ASP A 144 12.41 18.95 13.09
N TYR A 145 11.89 17.73 12.91
CA TYR A 145 11.82 16.71 13.96
C TYR A 145 13.16 15.97 14.20
N GLY A 146 14.26 16.35 13.53
CA GLY A 146 15.57 15.74 13.69
C GLY A 146 15.69 14.29 13.16
N LEU A 147 14.71 13.85 12.36
CA LEU A 147 14.70 12.52 11.73
C LEU A 147 15.66 12.45 10.52
N LYS A 148 16.14 13.61 10.04
CA LYS A 148 17.12 13.77 8.96
C LYS A 148 17.99 14.98 9.26
N GLN A 149 19.30 14.91 8.98
CA GLN A 149 20.20 16.07 9.11
C GLN A 149 19.92 17.09 7.99
N ALA A 150 19.88 18.38 8.35
CA ALA A 150 19.91 19.46 7.37
C ALA A 150 21.25 19.40 6.63
N ALA A 151 21.18 19.36 5.29
CA ALA A 151 22.36 19.37 4.43
C ALA A 151 22.96 20.78 4.31
#